data_AF-A0AAN0LZ60-F1
#
_entry.id   AF-A0AAN0LZ60-F1
#
_cell.length_a   1.000
_cell.length_b   1.000
_cell.length_c   1.000
_cell.angle_alpha   90.00
_cell.angle_beta   90.00
_cell.angle_gamma   90.00
#
_symmetry.space_group_name_H-M   'P 1'
#
loop_
_entity.id
_entity.type
_entity.pdbx_description
1 polymer ?
#
loop_
_entity_poly.entity_id
_entity_poly.type
_entity_poly.pdbx_seq_one_letter_code
_entity_poly.pdbx_strand_id
1 'polypeptide(L)'
;MYAENNNPRPVSESNPKGLDKSHRIVEFYPNGNTTFNLYEDDGITLDGASTNTVISSSVSGDQAILSIGKATGTYPNMVTDRDTEMIVNVSQAPQGVRGNVAEMT
;
A
#
# COMPACT_ATOMS: atom_id res chain seq x y z
N MET A 1 -1.36 -13.59 8.84
CA MET A 1 -2.25 -12.94 9.84
C MET A 1 -2.04 -11.45 9.67
N TYR A 2 -3.10 -10.69 9.39
CA TYR A 2 -3.01 -9.23 9.40
C TYR A 2 -2.59 -8.76 10.81
N ALA A 3 -1.81 -7.69 10.89
CA ALA A 3 -1.55 -7.06 12.18
C ALA A 3 -2.90 -6.63 12.78
N GLU A 4 -3.15 -6.96 14.05
CA GLU A 4 -4.37 -6.59 14.77
C GLU A 4 -4.38 -5.08 15.04
N ASN A 5 -4.70 -4.28 14.01
CA ASN A 5 -4.58 -2.83 14.09
C ASN A 5 -5.94 -2.16 13.95
N ASN A 6 -6.69 -2.11 15.06
CA ASN A 6 -7.70 -1.05 15.24
C ASN A 6 -7.07 0.23 15.82
N ASN A 7 -5.77 0.44 15.54
CA ASN A 7 -4.96 1.54 16.07
C ASN A 7 -4.13 2.17 14.94
N PRO A 8 -4.52 3.34 14.42
CA PRO A 8 -3.81 4.00 13.33
C PRO A 8 -2.57 4.80 13.78
N ARG A 9 -2.33 4.92 15.10
CA ARG A 9 -1.21 5.69 15.65
C ARG A 9 0.10 4.90 15.55
N PRO A 10 1.24 5.57 15.29
CA PRO A 10 2.54 4.90 15.18
C PRO A 10 2.95 4.23 16.50
N VAL A 11 3.87 3.27 16.40
CA VAL A 11 4.51 2.64 17.56
C VAL A 11 5.26 3.70 18.38
N SER A 12 5.06 3.68 19.71
CA SER A 12 5.81 4.50 20.67
C SER A 12 5.91 3.78 22.02
N GLU A 13 6.65 4.35 22.98
CA GLU A 13 6.71 3.81 24.35
C GLU A 13 5.32 3.75 25.02
N SER A 14 4.49 4.76 24.80
CA SER A 14 3.10 4.81 25.30
C SER A 14 2.09 4.10 24.39
N ASN A 15 2.51 3.68 23.19
CA ASN A 15 1.70 2.96 22.21
C ASN A 15 2.49 1.79 21.59
N PRO A 16 2.86 0.76 22.37
CA PRO A 16 3.72 -0.31 21.89
C PRO A 16 3.06 -1.23 20.85
N LYS A 17 1.72 -1.16 20.72
CA LYS A 17 0.92 -1.85 19.71
C LYS A 17 0.41 -0.89 18.63
N GLY A 18 1.20 0.15 18.33
CA GLY A 18 0.91 1.07 17.26
C GLY A 18 1.03 0.42 15.88
N LEU A 19 0.47 1.09 14.88
CA LEU A 19 0.68 0.74 13.49
C LEU A 19 2.15 0.99 13.12
N ASP A 20 2.82 -0.05 12.61
CA ASP A 20 4.07 0.13 11.91
C ASP A 20 3.81 0.79 10.55
N LYS A 21 4.10 2.08 10.44
CA LYS A 21 3.90 2.87 9.22
C LYS A 21 4.99 2.64 8.16
N SER A 22 6.05 1.88 8.49
CA SER A 22 7.10 1.53 7.55
C SER A 22 6.76 0.31 6.68
N HIS A 23 5.74 -0.47 7.05
CA HIS A 23 5.28 -1.60 6.25
C HIS A 23 3.89 -1.35 5.67
N ARG A 24 3.71 -1.62 4.37
CA ARG A 24 2.40 -1.59 3.71
C ARG A 24 2.10 -2.95 3.09
N ILE A 25 0.95 -3.51 3.46
CA ILE A 25 0.41 -4.73 2.85
C ILE A 25 -0.75 -4.34 1.92
N VAL A 26 -0.71 -4.81 0.69
CA VAL A 26 -1.81 -4.67 -0.28
C VAL A 26 -2.23 -6.05 -0.73
N GLU A 27 -3.49 -6.40 -0.47
CA GLU A 27 -4.07 -7.66 -0.91
C GLU A 27 -4.87 -7.46 -2.20
N PHE A 28 -4.51 -8.23 -3.23
CA PHE A 28 -5.13 -8.21 -4.53
C PHE A 28 -5.99 -9.45 -4.75
N TYR A 29 -7.18 -9.23 -5.31
CA TYR A 29 -8.06 -10.23 -5.89
C TYR A 29 -8.28 -9.86 -7.36
N PRO A 30 -7.33 -10.17 -8.26
CA PRO A 30 -7.36 -9.65 -9.63
C PRO A 30 -8.60 -10.12 -10.40
N ASN A 31 -9.38 -9.17 -10.90
CA ASN A 31 -10.54 -9.43 -11.75
C ASN A 31 -10.80 -8.23 -12.67
N GLY A 32 -10.73 -8.44 -13.99
CA GLY A 32 -10.89 -7.35 -14.95
C GLY A 32 -9.93 -6.19 -14.67
N ASN A 33 -10.43 -4.96 -14.73
CA ASN A 33 -9.68 -3.75 -14.38
C ASN A 33 -10.27 -3.10 -13.13
N THR A 34 -9.45 -2.96 -12.10
CA THR A 34 -9.84 -2.36 -10.80
C THR A 34 -8.80 -1.37 -10.33
N THR A 35 -9.26 -0.33 -9.63
CA THR A 35 -8.40 0.71 -9.06
C THR A 35 -8.85 1.03 -7.63
N PHE A 36 -7.88 1.31 -6.77
CA PHE A 36 -8.06 1.85 -5.44
C PHE A 36 -7.18 3.08 -5.26
N ASN A 37 -7.73 4.18 -4.76
CA ASN A 37 -6.93 5.35 -4.40
C ASN A 37 -6.68 5.33 -2.89
N LEU A 38 -5.46 4.94 -2.50
CA LEU A 38 -5.03 4.96 -1.10
C LEU A 38 -4.78 6.42 -0.70
N TYR A 39 -5.65 6.93 0.16
CA TYR A 39 -5.52 8.23 0.80
C TYR A 39 -4.93 8.06 2.20
N GLU A 40 -3.95 8.90 2.56
CA GLU A 40 -3.38 8.95 3.91
C GLU A 40 -3.15 10.40 4.36
N ASP A 41 -3.34 10.65 5.65
CA ASP A 41 -2.97 11.89 6.34
C ASP A 41 -2.41 11.56 7.75
N ASP A 42 -2.22 12.58 8.59
CA ASP A 42 -1.72 12.36 9.96
C ASP A 42 -2.81 11.81 10.92
N GLY A 43 -4.09 11.89 10.55
CA GLY A 43 -5.25 11.49 11.34
C GLY A 43 -5.51 12.34 12.59
N ILE A 44 -4.95 13.55 12.68
CA ILE A 44 -4.94 14.38 13.90
C ILE A 44 -5.29 15.84 13.60
N THR A 45 -4.67 16.42 12.56
CA THR A 45 -4.78 17.86 12.27
C THR A 45 -5.85 18.13 11.22
N LEU A 46 -6.27 19.40 11.11
CA LEU A 46 -7.30 19.85 10.16
C LEU A 46 -6.72 20.76 9.06
N ASP A 47 -5.43 20.63 8.74
CA ASP A 47 -4.73 21.49 7.77
C ASP A 47 -4.88 21.04 6.31
N GLY A 48 -5.39 19.82 6.08
CA GLY A 48 -5.61 19.25 4.75
C GLY A 48 -4.38 18.61 4.10
N ALA A 49 -3.24 18.53 4.80
CA ALA A 49 -2.06 17.86 4.30
C ALA A 49 -2.31 16.34 4.18
N SER A 50 -2.08 15.80 2.99
CA SER A 50 -2.38 14.40 2.69
C SER A 50 -1.52 13.88 1.54
N THR A 51 -1.53 12.57 1.37
CA THR A 51 -0.94 11.90 0.22
C THR A 51 -1.96 10.96 -0.43
N ASN A 52 -1.84 10.77 -1.74
CA ASN A 52 -2.64 9.84 -2.51
C ASN A 52 -1.72 8.92 -3.31
N THR A 53 -2.02 7.62 -3.26
CA THR A 53 -1.35 6.58 -4.05
C THR A 53 -2.37 5.77 -4.80
N VAL A 54 -2.32 5.81 -6.14
CA VAL A 54 -3.18 4.96 -6.97
C VAL A 54 -2.61 3.55 -7.02
N ILE A 55 -3.42 2.58 -6.62
CA ILE A 55 -3.14 1.15 -6.70
C ILE A 55 -4.08 0.56 -7.74
N SER A 56 -3.56 -0.20 -8.70
CA SER A 56 -4.38 -0.80 -9.76
C SER A 56 -4.05 -2.26 -9.98
N SER A 57 -5.05 -2.98 -10.51
CA SER A 57 -4.95 -4.35 -10.95
C SER A 57 -5.68 -4.48 -12.28
N SER A 58 -5.03 -5.11 -13.26
CA SER A 58 -5.65 -5.45 -14.55
C SER A 58 -5.35 -6.90 -14.91
N VAL A 59 -6.35 -7.63 -15.38
CA VAL A 59 -6.21 -9.00 -15.90
C VAL A 59 -6.29 -8.98 -17.42
N SER A 60 -5.27 -9.50 -18.09
CA SER A 60 -5.21 -9.68 -19.54
C SER A 60 -4.88 -11.12 -19.87
N GLY A 61 -5.87 -11.88 -20.34
CA GLY A 61 -5.75 -13.34 -20.47
C GLY A 61 -5.40 -13.97 -19.11
N ASP A 62 -4.32 -14.74 -19.06
CA ASP A 62 -3.83 -15.41 -17.85
C ASP A 62 -2.83 -14.55 -17.04
N GLN A 63 -2.62 -13.29 -17.42
CA GLN A 63 -1.69 -12.39 -16.76
C GLN A 63 -2.41 -11.35 -15.90
N ALA A 64 -2.08 -11.31 -14.61
CA ALA A 64 -2.40 -10.19 -13.74
C ALA A 64 -1.25 -9.18 -13.74
N ILE A 65 -1.57 -7.90 -13.95
CA ILE A 65 -0.65 -6.78 -13.85
C ILE A 65 -1.10 -5.92 -12.67
N LEU A 66 -0.21 -5.78 -11.69
CA LEU A 66 -0.46 -5.06 -10.45
C LEU A 66 0.49 -3.86 -10.41
N SER A 67 -0.05 -2.69 -10.05
CA SER A 67 0.75 -1.48 -9.98
C SER A 67 0.43 -0.71 -8.71
N ILE A 68 1.49 -0.21 -8.06
CA ILE A 68 1.38 0.79 -7.02
C ILE A 68 2.10 2.02 -7.54
N GLY A 69 1.33 3.07 -7.81
CA GLY A 69 1.82 4.31 -8.37
C GLY A 69 2.71 5.09 -7.40
N LYS A 70 3.36 6.14 -7.91
CA LYS A 70 4.06 7.12 -7.09
C LYS A 70 3.06 7.83 -6.18
N ALA A 71 3.36 7.90 -4.88
CA ALA A 71 2.61 8.71 -3.94
C ALA A 71 2.72 10.20 -4.32
N THR A 72 1.61 10.92 -4.25
CA THR A 72 1.54 12.36 -4.56
C THR A 72 0.97 13.12 -3.37
N GLY A 73 1.62 14.23 -3.01
CA GLY A 73 1.35 14.92 -1.75
C GLY A 73 2.15 14.34 -0.58
N THR A 74 2.18 15.08 0.52
CA THR A 74 2.94 14.77 1.74
C THR A 74 2.19 15.31 2.95
N TYR A 75 2.38 14.69 4.11
CA TYR A 75 1.88 15.17 5.40
C TYR A 75 2.99 15.11 6.47
N PRO A 76 2.86 15.83 7.60
CA PRO A 76 3.89 15.85 8.65
C PRO A 76 4.25 14.45 9.16
N ASN A 77 5.55 14.18 9.27
CA ASN A 77 6.10 12.90 9.73
C ASN A 77 5.67 11.68 8.89
N MET A 78 5.30 11.89 7.62
CA MET A 78 5.06 10.80 6.68
C MET A 78 6.32 9.92 6.55
N VAL A 79 6.17 8.63 6.79
CA VAL A 79 7.20 7.64 6.46
C VAL A 79 7.17 7.41 4.96
N THR A 80 8.22 7.81 4.25
CA THR A 80 8.30 7.73 2.78
C THR A 80 9.00 6.46 2.30
N ASP A 81 9.99 5.98 3.05
CA ASP A 81 10.66 4.71 2.78
C ASP A 81 9.86 3.59 3.45
N ARG A 82 9.24 2.74 2.63
CA ARG A 82 8.36 1.67 3.10
C ARG A 82 8.66 0.36 2.41
N ASP A 83 8.63 -0.71 3.17
CA ASP A 83 8.49 -2.05 2.63
C ASP A 83 7.06 -2.21 2.09
N THR A 84 6.94 -2.84 0.92
CA THR A 84 5.63 -3.16 0.33
C THR A 84 5.51 -4.65 0.10
N GLU A 85 4.52 -5.24 0.77
CA GLU A 85 4.11 -6.63 0.58
C GLU A 85 2.84 -6.67 -0.28
N MET A 86 2.91 -7.40 -1.39
CA MET A 86 1.76 -7.68 -2.25
C MET A 86 1.29 -9.10 -2.01
N ILE A 87 0.09 -9.26 -1.46
CA ILE A 87 -0.58 -10.56 -1.37
C ILE A 87 -1.45 -10.70 -2.60
N VAL A 88 -1.22 -11.73 -3.42
CA VAL A 88 -1.94 -11.90 -4.69
C VAL A 88 -2.72 -13.22 -4.65
N ASN A 89 -4.04 -13.12 -4.59
CA ASN A 89 -4.91 -14.29 -4.58
C ASN A 89 -5.10 -14.80 -6.01
N VAL A 90 -4.72 -16.07 -6.21
CA VAL A 90 -4.78 -16.77 -7.50
C VAL A 90 -5.41 -18.14 -7.34
N SER A 91 -6.06 -18.65 -8.39
CA SER A 91 -6.65 -19.99 -8.39
C SER A 91 -5.61 -21.11 -8.62
N GLN A 92 -4.44 -20.76 -9.17
CA GLN A 92 -3.32 -21.66 -9.45
C GLN A 92 -1.99 -20.90 -9.30
N ALA A 93 -0.92 -21.62 -8.95
CA ALA A 93 0.41 -21.01 -8.83
C ALA A 93 0.86 -20.41 -10.18
N PRO A 94 1.44 -19.20 -10.20
CA PRO A 94 1.92 -18.60 -11.44
C PRO A 94 3.17 -19.31 -11.96
N GLN A 95 3.37 -19.29 -13.28
CA GLN A 95 4.59 -19.80 -13.91
C GLN A 95 5.82 -18.93 -13.60
N GLY A 96 5.60 -17.66 -13.23
CA GLY A 96 6.66 -16.75 -12.83
C GLY A 96 6.10 -15.40 -12.38
N VAL A 97 6.93 -14.66 -11.65
CA VAL A 97 6.65 -13.29 -11.21
C VAL A 97 7.79 -12.41 -11.68
N ARG A 98 7.46 -11.24 -12.23
CA ARG A 98 8.42 -10.22 -12.65
C ARG A 98 7.93 -8.88 -12.12
N GLY A 99 8.87 -8.03 -11.74
CA GLY A 99 8.57 -6.70 -11.24
C GLY A 99 9.72 -5.75 -11.47
N ASN A 100 9.40 -4.47 -11.43
CA ASN A 100 10.36 -3.38 -11.47
C ASN A 100 9.93 -2.35 -10.42
N VAL A 101 10.92 -1.70 -9.80
CA VAL A 101 10.72 -0.53 -8.96
C VAL A 101 11.30 0.64 -9.74
N ALA A 102 10.52 1.71 -9.91
CA ALA A 102 11.00 2.89 -10.61
C ALA A 102 12.16 3.52 -9.82
N GLU A 103 13.21 3.96 -10.51
CA GLU A 103 14.30 4.72 -9.87
C GLU A 103 13.78 6.07 -9.38
N MET A 104 14.20 6.48 -8.19
CA MET A 104 13.98 7.85 -7.72
C MET A 104 14.98 8.77 -8.44
N THR A 105 14.52 9.44 -9.51
CA THR A 105 15.24 10.57 -10.14
C THR A 105 15.10 11.85 -9.31
#